data_AF-A0A6C0AUB0-F1
#
_entry.id   AF-A0A6C0AUB0-F1
#
_cell.length_a   1.000
_cell.length_b   1.000
_cell.length_c   1.000
_cell.angle_alpha   90.00
_cell.angle_beta   90.00
_cell.angle_gamma   90.00
#
_symmetry.space_group_name_H-M   'P 1'
#
loop_
_entity.id
_entity.type
_entity.pdbx_description
1 polymer ?
#
loop_
_entity_poly.entity_id
_entity_poly.type
_entity_poly.pdbx_seq_one_letter_code
_entity_poly.pdbx_strand_id
1 'polypeptide(L)'
;MAIANRNNRQSYSRFINPIERFLNGIEDTDEDEYDTDNDEVVFNGSSDDTSSVSSIHGDTDEESTDMHYIDEWDDTHFQLENEYDNLLDNIYEEDRDHMDSEKQDGAYYLGIYKYMKTSGNFMLLSSVSNRSYFNHPFNHMISYLSEFSIFRNNASEIDIMQLTIQNGIYNVILKTHWLRLIQRAWKKRFAAYKNILKQRTYLKNLYYKESHGQWPPHLMNTEHKLYGLLAPYNQCPP
;
A
#
# COMPACT_ATOMS: atom_id res chain seq x y z
N MET A 1 -30.24 31.73 12.03
CA MET A 1 -29.95 30.28 11.99
C MET A 1 -29.14 30.04 10.71
N ALA A 2 -27.81 30.06 10.84
CA ALA A 2 -26.91 30.13 9.70
C ALA A 2 -26.90 28.80 8.92
N ILE A 3 -27.21 28.91 7.63
CA ILE A 3 -27.03 27.87 6.62
C ILE A 3 -25.53 27.63 6.50
N ALA A 4 -25.04 26.55 7.10
CA ALA A 4 -23.70 26.05 6.88
C ALA A 4 -23.72 25.10 5.68
N ASN A 5 -23.51 25.70 4.51
CA ASN A 5 -23.21 25.00 3.27
C ASN A 5 -21.84 24.32 3.43
N ARG A 6 -21.79 22.99 3.50
CA ARG A 6 -20.56 22.20 3.33
C ARG A 6 -20.83 21.04 2.38
N ASN A 7 -20.85 21.37 1.10
CA ASN A 7 -20.39 20.46 0.07
C ASN A 7 -18.92 20.13 0.35
N ASN A 8 -18.64 18.98 0.96
CA ASN A 8 -17.31 18.39 0.93
C ASN A 8 -17.43 16.92 0.52
N ARG A 9 -17.71 16.71 -0.78
CA ARG A 9 -17.51 15.42 -1.44
C ARG A 9 -16.00 15.16 -1.46
N GLN A 10 -15.47 14.51 -0.45
CA GLN A 10 -14.16 13.88 -0.56
C GLN A 10 -14.35 12.64 -1.45
N SER A 11 -13.94 12.77 -2.71
CA SER A 11 -13.79 11.63 -3.61
C SER A 11 -12.78 10.67 -3.01
N TYR A 12 -13.21 9.48 -2.61
CA TYR A 12 -12.33 8.36 -2.31
C TYR A 12 -11.72 7.84 -3.61
N SER A 13 -10.72 8.56 -4.11
CA SER A 13 -9.73 8.03 -5.04
C SER A 13 -8.37 8.21 -4.39
N ARG A 14 -8.00 7.25 -3.54
CA ARG A 14 -6.64 7.08 -3.00
C ARG A 14 -5.97 5.83 -3.58
N PHE A 15 -6.30 5.46 -4.80
CA PHE A 15 -5.55 4.44 -5.55
C PHE A 15 -4.56 5.15 -6.46
N ILE A 16 -3.44 5.58 -5.89
CA ILE A 16 -2.25 5.83 -6.70
C ILE A 16 -1.64 4.46 -6.97
N ASN A 17 -1.58 4.08 -8.24
CA ASN A 17 -0.92 2.87 -8.72
C ASN A 17 0.46 2.74 -8.05
N PRO A 18 0.85 1.57 -7.49
CA PRO A 18 2.14 1.40 -6.80
C PRO A 18 3.35 1.83 -7.65
N ILE A 19 3.22 1.79 -8.98
CA ILE A 19 4.23 2.26 -9.93
C ILE A 19 4.33 3.80 -9.94
N GLU A 20 3.22 4.52 -9.79
CA GLU A 20 3.22 5.99 -9.72
C GLU A 20 3.63 6.53 -8.34
N ARG A 21 3.27 5.82 -7.26
CA ARG A 21 3.78 6.11 -5.91
C ARG A 21 5.31 6.00 -5.85
N PHE A 22 5.88 5.07 -6.64
CA PHE A 22 7.32 4.86 -6.80
C PHE A 22 8.05 5.91 -7.65
N LEU A 23 7.37 6.54 -8.63
CA LEU A 23 7.98 7.59 -9.47
C LEU A 23 8.06 8.95 -8.75
N ASN A 24 7.14 9.22 -7.84
CA ASN A 24 6.98 10.53 -7.19
C ASN A 24 7.79 10.70 -5.89
N GLY A 25 8.53 9.69 -5.46
CA GLY A 25 9.52 9.83 -4.37
C GLY A 25 8.96 10.25 -3.03
N ILE A 26 7.70 9.91 -2.73
CA ILE A 26 7.09 10.15 -1.42
C ILE A 26 7.70 9.13 -0.44
N GLU A 27 8.53 9.61 0.49
CA GLU A 27 9.05 8.82 1.60
C GLU A 27 7.93 8.55 2.60
N ASP A 28 7.75 7.29 2.99
CA ASP A 28 6.86 6.89 4.07
C ASP A 28 7.54 7.25 5.40
N THR A 29 7.11 8.34 6.03
CA THR A 29 7.38 8.59 7.45
C THR A 29 6.38 7.78 8.27
N ASP A 30 6.88 6.73 8.92
CA ASP A 30 6.17 6.03 9.99
C ASP A 30 6.15 6.94 11.24
N GLU A 31 5.32 7.99 11.21
CA GLU A 31 4.95 8.73 12.41
C GLU A 31 3.51 8.37 12.76
N ASP A 32 3.37 7.47 13.74
CA ASP A 32 2.12 7.22 14.43
C ASP A 32 1.70 8.54 15.13
N GLU A 33 0.68 9.21 14.59
CA GLU A 33 0.06 10.39 15.19
C GLU A 33 -0.67 9.95 16.47
N TYR A 34 -0.05 10.22 17.61
CA TYR A 34 -0.69 10.11 18.93
C TYR A 34 -1.75 11.21 19.06
N ASP A 35 -3.02 10.81 19.16
CA ASP A 35 -4.07 11.63 19.75
C ASP A 35 -3.61 12.11 21.13
N THR A 36 -3.51 13.42 21.32
CA THR A 36 -3.43 14.06 22.64
C THR A 36 -4.43 15.20 22.67
N ASP A 37 -5.54 14.95 23.35
CA ASP A 37 -6.56 15.94 23.67
C ASP A 37 -6.01 17.03 24.63
N ASN A 38 -6.46 18.25 24.35
CA ASN A 38 -6.58 19.44 25.20
C ASN A 38 -5.30 20.15 25.70
N ASP A 39 -5.13 21.41 25.24
CA ASP A 39 -5.15 22.54 26.18
C ASP A 39 -5.44 23.89 25.49
N GLU A 40 -6.24 24.71 26.18
CA GLU A 40 -6.64 26.07 25.86
C GLU A 40 -5.46 27.01 25.57
N VAL A 41 -5.60 27.86 24.54
CA VAL A 41 -4.90 29.16 24.51
C VAL A 41 -5.86 30.26 24.07
N VAL A 42 -6.25 31.07 25.05
CA VAL A 42 -6.94 32.35 24.91
C VAL A 42 -5.94 33.42 24.46
N PHE A 43 -6.24 34.20 23.42
CA PHE A 43 -5.86 35.63 23.40
C PHE A 43 -6.72 36.50 22.47
N ASN A 44 -7.04 37.69 22.99
CA ASN A 44 -8.01 38.70 22.55
C ASN A 44 -7.50 39.71 21.50
N GLY A 45 -8.47 40.35 20.82
CA GLY A 45 -8.39 41.69 20.19
C GLY A 45 -9.48 41.86 19.11
N SER A 46 -10.68 42.40 19.37
CA SER A 46 -11.12 43.83 19.39
C SER A 46 -10.90 44.55 18.04
N SER A 47 -11.82 45.26 17.38
CA SER A 47 -13.08 45.95 17.75
C SER A 47 -13.98 46.19 16.51
N ASP A 48 -15.28 46.37 16.76
CA ASP A 48 -16.29 47.29 16.16
C ASP A 48 -16.36 47.56 14.64
N ASP A 49 -17.55 47.42 14.03
CA ASP A 49 -18.50 48.56 13.90
C ASP A 49 -19.88 48.15 13.32
N THR A 50 -20.84 49.04 13.51
CA THR A 50 -22.30 48.88 13.55
C THR A 50 -23.06 49.13 12.22
N SER A 51 -24.25 48.53 12.03
CA SER A 51 -25.50 49.25 11.65
C SER A 51 -26.74 48.34 11.49
N SER A 52 -27.85 48.82 12.07
CA SER A 52 -29.23 48.32 12.18
C SER A 52 -30.02 48.18 10.86
N VAL A 53 -31.06 47.32 10.80
CA VAL A 53 -32.51 47.69 10.80
C VAL A 53 -33.53 46.52 10.63
N SER A 54 -34.49 46.50 11.56
CA SER A 54 -35.95 46.18 11.57
C SER A 54 -36.63 44.97 10.85
N SER A 55 -37.49 44.35 11.68
CA SER A 55 -38.54 43.32 11.55
C SER A 55 -39.63 43.50 10.50
N ILE A 56 -40.20 42.37 10.03
CA ILE A 56 -41.63 42.21 9.66
C ILE A 56 -42.11 40.80 10.07
N HIS A 57 -43.20 40.75 10.85
CA HIS A 57 -44.01 39.56 11.18
C HIS A 57 -44.94 39.19 10.01
N GLY A 58 -45.21 37.90 9.84
CA GLY A 58 -46.32 37.38 9.03
C GLY A 58 -46.54 35.89 9.32
N ASP A 59 -47.58 35.60 10.08
CA ASP A 59 -48.10 34.26 10.39
C ASP A 59 -48.83 33.62 9.18
N THR A 60 -49.05 32.30 9.28
CA THR A 60 -49.96 31.42 8.49
C THR A 60 -49.44 31.06 7.07
N ASP A 61 -49.38 29.80 6.61
CA ASP A 61 -50.25 28.64 6.80
C ASP A 61 -49.49 27.29 6.77
N GLU A 62 -50.06 26.29 7.46
CA GLU A 62 -49.72 24.88 7.40
C GLU A 62 -50.09 24.28 6.03
N GLU A 63 -49.12 23.74 5.30
CA GLU A 63 -49.37 22.76 4.24
C GLU A 63 -48.44 21.56 4.47
N SER A 64 -48.99 20.49 5.05
CA SER A 64 -48.28 19.25 5.33
C SER A 64 -47.90 18.57 4.02
N THR A 65 -46.63 18.70 3.63
CA THR A 65 -46.04 17.83 2.61
C THR A 65 -45.80 16.47 3.26
N ASP A 66 -46.71 15.55 2.98
CA ASP A 66 -46.60 14.12 3.29
C ASP A 66 -45.35 13.57 2.59
N MET A 67 -44.22 13.61 3.30
CA MET A 67 -42.95 13.04 2.85
C MET A 67 -43.05 11.54 3.04
N HIS A 68 -43.51 10.87 1.98
CA HIS A 68 -43.54 9.43 1.84
C HIS A 68 -42.11 8.90 2.05
N TYR A 69 -41.85 8.30 3.21
CA TYR A 69 -40.62 7.55 3.46
C TYR A 69 -40.58 6.41 2.45
N ILE A 70 -39.80 6.56 1.39
CA ILE A 70 -39.42 5.45 0.53
C ILE A 70 -38.38 4.67 1.33
N ASP A 71 -38.87 3.64 2.01
CA ASP A 71 -38.06 2.61 2.67
C ASP A 71 -37.55 1.63 1.57
N GLU A 72 -36.71 2.15 0.67
CA GLU A 72 -35.97 1.33 -0.31
C GLU A 72 -34.67 0.86 0.35
N TRP A 73 -34.78 -0.11 1.26
CA TRP A 73 -33.63 -0.94 1.64
C TRP A 73 -33.35 -1.95 0.53
N ASP A 74 -32.86 -1.39 -0.57
CA ASP A 74 -31.76 -1.85 -1.42
C ASP A 74 -31.65 -3.33 -1.80
N ASP A 75 -32.55 -3.80 -2.67
CA ASP A 75 -32.38 -5.05 -3.44
C ASP A 75 -31.06 -5.09 -4.25
N THR A 76 -30.43 -3.94 -4.52
CA THR A 76 -29.18 -3.87 -5.29
C THR A 76 -27.94 -4.18 -4.45
N HIS A 77 -27.96 -3.87 -3.15
CA HIS A 77 -26.89 -4.24 -2.21
C HIS A 77 -26.77 -5.76 -2.07
N PHE A 78 -27.90 -6.44 -1.93
CA PHE A 78 -27.95 -7.90 -1.79
C PHE A 78 -27.48 -8.61 -3.06
N GLN A 79 -27.77 -8.07 -4.25
CA GLN A 79 -27.31 -8.64 -5.52
C GLN A 79 -25.79 -8.51 -5.70
N LEU A 80 -25.20 -7.37 -5.30
CA LEU A 80 -23.75 -7.16 -5.37
C LEU A 80 -22.96 -8.04 -4.40
N GLU A 81 -23.49 -8.26 -3.19
CA GLU A 81 -22.88 -9.16 -2.20
C GLU A 81 -22.88 -10.61 -2.72
N ASN A 82 -24.00 -11.07 -3.29
CA ASN A 82 -24.09 -12.40 -3.90
C ASN A 82 -23.12 -12.58 -5.09
N GLU A 83 -22.96 -11.59 -5.96
CA GLU A 83 -21.99 -11.68 -7.07
C GLU A 83 -20.55 -11.78 -6.55
N TYR A 84 -20.24 -11.08 -5.46
CA TYR A 84 -18.93 -11.11 -4.83
C TYR A 84 -18.64 -12.46 -4.16
N ASP A 85 -19.62 -13.04 -3.47
CA ASP A 85 -19.49 -14.36 -2.85
C ASP A 85 -19.28 -15.44 -3.92
N ASN A 86 -20.06 -15.40 -5.01
CA ASN A 86 -19.88 -16.31 -6.14
C ASN A 86 -18.47 -16.21 -6.75
N LEU A 87 -17.89 -15.02 -6.80
CA LEU A 87 -16.52 -14.83 -7.29
C LEU A 87 -15.50 -15.51 -6.37
N LEU A 88 -15.62 -15.35 -5.05
CA LEU A 88 -14.71 -15.97 -4.09
C LEU A 88 -14.83 -17.50 -4.10
N ASP A 89 -16.04 -18.03 -4.24
CA ASP A 89 -16.28 -19.46 -4.39
C ASP A 89 -15.64 -20.05 -5.65
N ASN A 90 -15.71 -19.33 -6.77
CA ASN A 90 -15.03 -19.73 -8.01
C ASN A 90 -13.51 -19.80 -7.81
N ILE A 91 -12.92 -18.81 -7.13
CA ILE A 91 -11.49 -18.83 -6.80
C ILE A 91 -11.15 -20.01 -5.88
N TYR A 92 -12.01 -20.30 -4.90
CA TYR A 92 -11.83 -21.43 -4.00
C TYR A 92 -11.82 -22.76 -4.75
N GLU A 93 -12.81 -23.00 -5.63
CA GLU A 93 -12.87 -24.25 -6.41
C GLU A 93 -11.66 -24.40 -7.33
N GLU A 94 -11.14 -23.32 -7.90
CA GLU A 94 -9.90 -23.34 -8.68
C GLU A 94 -8.65 -23.67 -7.85
N ASP A 95 -8.58 -23.16 -6.60
CA ASP A 95 -7.42 -23.30 -5.71
C ASP A 95 -7.55 -24.45 -4.71
N ARG A 96 -8.63 -25.22 -4.79
CA ARG A 96 -9.03 -26.24 -3.80
C ARG A 96 -7.92 -27.23 -3.48
N ASP A 97 -7.27 -27.76 -4.52
CA ASP A 97 -6.18 -28.72 -4.36
C ASP A 97 -5.03 -28.14 -3.53
N HIS A 98 -4.72 -26.86 -3.71
CA HIS A 98 -3.69 -26.18 -2.93
C HIS A 98 -4.15 -25.93 -1.49
N MET A 99 -5.39 -25.49 -1.30
CA MET A 99 -5.95 -25.22 0.03
C MET A 99 -6.06 -26.48 0.89
N ASP A 100 -6.54 -27.57 0.32
CA ASP A 100 -6.78 -28.84 1.02
C ASP A 100 -5.47 -29.66 1.19
N SER A 101 -4.42 -29.34 0.44
CA SER A 101 -3.12 -30.01 0.57
C SER A 101 -2.44 -29.72 1.91
N GLU A 102 -1.81 -30.76 2.46
CA GLU A 102 -0.96 -30.62 3.64
C GLU A 102 0.24 -29.71 3.33
N LYS A 103 0.45 -28.71 4.20
CA LYS A 103 1.55 -27.76 4.03
C LYS A 103 2.87 -28.41 4.44
N GLN A 104 3.92 -28.15 3.67
CA GLN A 104 5.22 -28.78 3.81
C GLN A 104 6.20 -27.83 4.49
N ASP A 105 6.93 -28.34 5.49
CA ASP A 105 7.97 -27.59 6.18
C ASP A 105 9.08 -27.15 5.21
N GLY A 106 9.55 -25.91 5.36
CA GLY A 106 10.59 -25.31 4.52
C GLY A 106 10.13 -24.88 3.13
N ALA A 107 8.91 -25.21 2.72
CA ALA A 107 8.37 -24.83 1.42
C ALA A 107 7.98 -23.34 1.34
N TYR A 108 7.85 -22.84 0.12
CA TYR A 108 7.51 -21.45 -0.15
C TYR A 108 6.04 -21.32 -0.52
N TYR A 109 5.39 -20.33 0.08
CA TYR A 109 3.98 -20.05 -0.11
C TYR A 109 3.78 -18.57 -0.42
N LEU A 110 2.80 -18.30 -1.27
CA LEU A 110 2.29 -16.96 -1.53
C LEU A 110 1.03 -16.78 -0.71
N GLY A 111 0.93 -15.73 0.09
CA GLY A 111 -0.22 -15.57 0.95
C GLY A 111 -0.12 -14.42 1.93
N ILE A 112 -0.91 -14.53 2.99
CA ILE A 112 -0.98 -13.55 4.07
C ILE A 112 -0.55 -14.18 5.40
N TYR A 113 -0.07 -13.32 6.30
CA TYR A 113 0.43 -13.69 7.62
C TYR A 113 -0.06 -12.72 8.69
N LYS A 114 0.14 -13.11 9.94
CA LYS A 114 -0.11 -12.26 11.10
C LYS A 114 1.07 -12.29 12.06
N TYR A 115 1.46 -11.11 12.53
CA TYR A 115 2.45 -11.01 13.61
C TYR A 115 1.81 -11.41 14.95
N MET A 116 2.39 -12.41 15.60
CA MET A 116 1.92 -12.90 16.89
C MET A 116 2.80 -12.34 18.01
N LYS A 117 2.32 -11.27 18.66
CA LYS A 117 3.03 -10.57 19.76
C LYS A 117 3.54 -11.51 20.86
N THR A 118 2.79 -12.55 21.20
CA THR A 118 3.13 -13.51 22.26
C THR A 118 4.38 -14.33 21.95
N SER A 119 4.60 -14.68 20.68
CA SER A 119 5.74 -15.52 20.26
C SER A 119 6.85 -14.72 19.58
N GLY A 120 6.56 -13.48 19.16
CA GLY A 120 7.46 -12.69 18.32
C GLY A 120 7.59 -13.19 16.88
N ASN A 121 6.80 -14.20 16.49
CA ASN A 121 6.87 -14.81 15.16
C ASN A 121 5.70 -14.35 14.26
N PHE A 122 5.89 -14.49 12.96
CA PHE A 122 4.82 -14.39 11.98
C PHE A 122 4.18 -15.76 11.79
N MET A 123 2.85 -15.82 11.82
CA MET A 123 2.07 -17.04 11.59
C MET A 123 1.44 -17.01 10.20
N LEU A 124 1.49 -18.13 9.48
CA LEU A 124 0.77 -18.29 8.22
C LEU A 124 -0.74 -18.25 8.50
N LEU A 125 -1.47 -17.44 7.75
CA LEU A 125 -2.93 -17.36 7.85
C LEU A 125 -3.62 -18.13 6.73
N SER A 126 -3.27 -17.77 5.50
CA SER A 126 -3.81 -18.37 4.28
C SER A 126 -2.76 -18.26 3.17
N SER A 127 -2.84 -19.15 2.19
CA SER A 127 -1.92 -19.21 1.06
C SER A 127 -2.67 -19.60 -0.20
N VAL A 128 -2.25 -19.10 -1.34
CA VAL A 128 -2.84 -19.36 -2.65
C VAL A 128 -1.83 -20.03 -3.58
N SER A 129 -2.29 -20.84 -4.54
CA SER A 129 -1.41 -21.36 -5.58
C SER A 129 -0.93 -20.26 -6.52
N ASN A 130 0.21 -20.49 -7.17
CA ASN A 130 0.71 -19.58 -8.18
C ASN A 130 -0.28 -19.39 -9.33
N ARG A 131 -0.99 -20.45 -9.72
CA ARG A 131 -1.93 -20.42 -10.84
C ARG A 131 -3.08 -19.47 -10.54
N SER A 132 -3.74 -19.65 -9.40
CA SER A 132 -4.89 -18.83 -9.01
C SER A 132 -4.47 -17.38 -8.78
N TYR A 133 -3.32 -17.15 -8.15
CA TYR A 133 -2.81 -15.80 -7.94
C TYR A 133 -2.63 -14.98 -9.23
N PHE A 134 -2.10 -15.59 -10.31
CA PHE A 134 -1.86 -14.87 -11.56
C PHE A 134 -3.08 -14.77 -12.48
N ASN A 135 -4.15 -15.54 -12.21
CA ASN A 135 -5.36 -15.54 -13.01
C ASN A 135 -6.38 -14.48 -12.55
N HIS A 136 -6.24 -13.97 -11.34
CA HIS A 136 -7.22 -13.07 -10.72
C HIS A 136 -6.62 -11.69 -10.39
N PRO A 137 -7.44 -10.63 -10.40
CA PRO A 137 -7.04 -9.32 -9.92
C PRO A 137 -6.55 -9.35 -8.46
N PHE A 138 -5.56 -8.50 -8.15
CA PHE A 138 -4.92 -8.45 -6.83
C PHE A 138 -5.90 -8.21 -5.67
N ASN A 139 -6.89 -7.32 -5.87
CA ASN A 139 -7.91 -7.03 -4.87
C ASN A 139 -8.77 -8.26 -4.55
N HIS A 140 -9.12 -9.07 -5.56
CA HIS A 140 -9.87 -10.31 -5.34
C HIS A 140 -9.03 -11.34 -4.57
N MET A 141 -7.72 -11.39 -4.83
CA MET A 141 -6.81 -12.28 -4.10
C MET A 141 -6.66 -11.90 -2.63
N ILE A 142 -6.58 -10.61 -2.31
CA ILE A 142 -6.55 -10.14 -0.92
C ILE A 142 -7.84 -10.54 -0.20
N SER A 143 -9.01 -10.32 -0.83
CA SER A 143 -10.30 -10.68 -0.24
C SER A 143 -10.45 -12.17 -0.07
N TYR A 144 -10.14 -12.97 -1.10
CA TYR A 144 -10.12 -14.42 -1.04
C TYR A 144 -9.25 -14.94 0.11
N LEU A 145 -7.99 -14.50 0.18
CA LEU A 145 -7.07 -14.93 1.23
C LEU A 145 -7.55 -14.52 2.63
N SER A 146 -8.22 -13.37 2.75
CA SER A 146 -8.73 -12.84 4.02
C SER A 146 -10.01 -13.55 4.47
N GLU A 147 -10.89 -13.91 3.53
CA GLU A 147 -12.14 -14.62 3.79
C GLU A 147 -11.88 -16.05 4.27
N PHE A 148 -10.98 -16.76 3.58
CA PHE A 148 -10.58 -18.13 3.92
C PHE A 148 -9.43 -18.20 4.94
N SER A 149 -9.15 -17.11 5.65
CA SER A 149 -8.13 -17.06 6.70
C SER A 149 -8.68 -17.53 8.04
N ILE A 150 -7.83 -18.18 8.84
CA ILE A 150 -8.15 -18.60 10.22
C ILE A 150 -8.51 -17.39 11.12
N PHE A 151 -7.94 -16.21 10.82
CA PHE A 151 -8.22 -14.98 11.54
C PHE A 151 -8.63 -13.87 10.58
N ARG A 152 -9.60 -13.05 11.00
CA ARG A 152 -9.83 -11.75 10.36
C ARG A 152 -8.53 -10.94 10.42
N ASN A 153 -8.07 -10.52 9.25
CA ASN A 153 -6.86 -9.75 9.07
C ASN A 153 -7.13 -8.69 8.01
N ASN A 154 -6.68 -7.47 8.27
CA ASN A 154 -6.72 -6.39 7.29
C ASN A 154 -5.43 -6.44 6.47
N ALA A 155 -5.20 -7.56 5.78
CA ALA A 155 -4.01 -7.71 4.95
C ALA A 155 -4.09 -6.76 3.76
N SER A 156 -3.07 -5.94 3.55
CA SER A 156 -2.95 -5.06 2.39
C SER A 156 -2.02 -5.62 1.31
N GLU A 157 -1.21 -6.61 1.66
CA GLU A 157 -0.16 -7.18 0.81
C GLU A 157 -0.17 -8.70 0.83
N ILE A 158 0.19 -9.30 -0.31
CA ILE A 158 0.43 -10.74 -0.46
C ILE A 158 1.93 -10.94 -0.58
N ASP A 159 2.49 -11.77 0.29
CA ASP A 159 3.93 -11.95 0.43
C ASP A 159 4.39 -13.37 0.10
N ILE A 160 5.63 -13.47 -0.37
CA ILE A 160 6.35 -14.74 -0.54
C ILE A 160 6.97 -15.08 0.81
N MET A 161 6.56 -16.21 1.36
CA MET A 161 6.88 -16.66 2.69
C MET A 161 7.50 -18.04 2.63
N GLN A 162 8.46 -18.32 3.51
CA GLN A 162 8.93 -19.68 3.75
C GLN A 162 8.29 -20.20 5.03
N LEU A 163 7.60 -21.34 4.94
CA LEU A 163 6.94 -21.98 6.08
C LEU A 163 7.96 -22.72 6.94
N THR A 164 7.79 -22.61 8.25
CA THR A 164 8.53 -23.33 9.27
C THR A 164 7.52 -23.92 10.27
N ILE A 165 7.40 -25.25 10.28
CA ILE A 165 6.47 -25.97 11.15
C ILE A 165 7.21 -26.39 12.42
N GLN A 166 6.88 -25.76 13.55
CA GLN A 166 7.47 -26.08 14.85
C GLN A 166 6.38 -26.51 15.82
N ASN A 167 6.43 -27.76 16.30
CA ASN A 167 5.43 -28.31 17.23
C ASN A 167 3.98 -28.17 16.74
N GLY A 168 3.76 -28.28 15.42
CA GLY A 168 2.46 -28.09 14.79
C GLY A 168 2.04 -26.63 14.57
N ILE A 169 2.88 -25.66 14.93
CA ILE A 169 2.64 -24.23 14.70
C ILE A 169 3.27 -23.82 13.37
N TYR A 170 2.48 -23.15 12.53
CA TYR A 170 2.87 -22.75 11.17
C TYR A 170 3.45 -21.32 11.20
N ASN A 171 4.75 -21.22 11.46
CA ASN A 171 5.47 -19.95 11.46
C ASN A 171 6.01 -19.64 10.07
N VAL A 172 6.22 -18.36 9.74
CA VAL A 172 6.72 -17.94 8.42
C VAL A 172 7.87 -16.95 8.49
N ILE A 173 8.77 -17.06 7.53
CA ILE A 173 9.85 -16.11 7.27
C ILE A 173 9.50 -15.33 6.01
N LEU A 174 9.37 -14.01 6.11
CA LEU A 174 9.02 -13.12 5.00
C LEU A 174 10.20 -12.98 4.03
N LYS A 175 10.12 -13.62 2.86
CA LYS A 175 11.18 -13.59 1.84
C LYS A 175 11.06 -12.39 0.93
N THR A 176 9.85 -11.89 0.70
CA THR A 176 9.61 -10.63 -0.01
C THR A 176 10.35 -9.46 0.62
N HIS A 177 10.42 -9.38 1.94
CA HIS A 177 11.18 -8.33 2.63
C HIS A 177 12.65 -8.32 2.16
N TRP A 178 13.31 -9.47 2.20
CA TRP A 178 14.70 -9.61 1.75
C TRP A 178 14.87 -9.36 0.25
N LEU A 179 13.93 -9.85 -0.57
CA LEU A 179 13.92 -9.57 -2.01
C LEU A 179 13.81 -8.08 -2.28
N ARG A 180 12.92 -7.34 -1.58
CA ARG A 180 12.75 -5.89 -1.70
C ARG A 180 14.05 -5.16 -1.33
N LEU A 181 14.76 -5.58 -0.28
CA LEU A 181 16.06 -5.00 0.09
C LEU A 181 17.11 -5.17 -1.02
N ILE A 182 17.24 -6.37 -1.56
CA ILE A 182 18.17 -6.67 -2.65
C ILE A 182 17.78 -5.84 -3.89
N GLN A 183 16.51 -5.88 -4.28
CA GLN A 183 15.98 -5.12 -5.42
C GLN A 183 16.22 -3.62 -5.26
N ARG A 184 16.06 -3.05 -4.05
CA ARG A 184 16.33 -1.63 -3.78
C ARG A 184 17.80 -1.28 -4.00
N ALA A 185 18.71 -2.09 -3.49
CA ALA A 185 20.15 -1.93 -3.73
C ALA A 185 20.47 -2.00 -5.24
N TRP A 186 19.83 -2.93 -5.95
CA TRP A 186 19.98 -3.11 -7.39
C TRP A 186 19.50 -1.90 -8.17
N LYS A 187 18.29 -1.41 -7.88
CA LYS A 187 17.72 -0.22 -8.51
C LYS A 187 18.59 1.01 -8.28
N LYS A 188 19.09 1.22 -7.05
CA LYS A 188 19.97 2.35 -6.72
C LYS A 188 21.26 2.33 -7.56
N ARG A 189 21.96 1.19 -7.60
CA ARG A 189 23.22 1.09 -8.36
C ARG A 189 22.98 1.17 -9.87
N PHE A 190 21.89 0.55 -10.34
CA PHE A 190 21.54 0.60 -11.76
C PHE A 190 21.17 2.02 -12.21
N ALA A 191 20.49 2.81 -11.37
CA ALA A 191 20.22 4.22 -11.62
C ALA A 191 21.53 5.03 -11.73
N ALA A 192 22.47 4.83 -10.82
CA ALA A 192 23.79 5.48 -10.88
C ALA A 192 24.54 5.12 -12.18
N TYR A 193 24.52 3.84 -12.57
CA TYR A 193 25.11 3.38 -13.82
C TYR A 193 24.46 4.04 -15.05
N LYS A 194 23.12 4.08 -15.12
CA LYS A 194 22.38 4.76 -16.18
C LYS A 194 22.74 6.25 -16.27
N ASN A 195 22.89 6.92 -15.12
CA ASN A 195 23.29 8.32 -15.07
C ASN A 195 24.70 8.53 -15.64
N ILE A 196 25.66 7.65 -15.33
CA ILE A 196 27.01 7.70 -15.92
C ILE A 196 26.95 7.53 -17.44
N LEU A 197 26.18 6.55 -17.93
CA LEU A 197 26.00 6.36 -19.38
C LEU A 197 25.38 7.59 -20.05
N LYS A 198 24.37 8.21 -19.43
CA LYS A 198 23.78 9.46 -19.91
C LYS A 198 24.79 10.61 -19.91
N GLN A 199 25.60 10.74 -18.87
CA GLN A 199 26.62 11.80 -18.83
C GLN A 199 27.70 11.59 -19.88
N ARG A 200 28.02 10.36 -20.24
CA ARG A 200 28.97 10.04 -21.32
C ARG A 200 28.49 10.47 -22.71
N THR A 201 27.18 10.66 -22.92
CA THR A 201 26.68 11.17 -24.21
C THR A 201 26.77 12.69 -24.33
N TYR A 202 27.09 13.42 -23.26
CA TYR A 202 27.20 14.87 -23.30
C TYR A 202 28.42 15.31 -24.11
N LEU A 203 28.24 16.32 -24.97
CA LEU A 203 29.26 16.81 -25.90
C LEU A 203 30.58 17.18 -25.20
N LYS A 204 30.49 17.84 -24.03
CA LYS A 204 31.66 18.18 -23.19
C LYS A 204 32.49 16.94 -22.82
N ASN A 205 31.82 15.85 -22.48
CA ASN A 205 32.48 14.62 -22.03
C ASN A 205 33.01 13.80 -23.20
N LEU A 206 32.33 13.84 -24.35
CA LEU A 206 32.83 13.27 -25.60
C LEU A 206 34.11 14.00 -26.07
N TYR A 207 34.10 15.32 -26.06
CA TYR A 207 35.28 16.13 -26.40
C TYR A 207 36.45 15.89 -25.44
N TYR A 208 36.18 15.77 -24.14
CA TYR A 208 37.21 15.40 -23.16
C TYR A 208 37.82 14.04 -23.49
N LYS A 209 36.98 13.04 -23.82
CA LYS A 209 37.44 11.71 -24.20
C LYS A 209 38.26 11.73 -25.49
N GLU A 210 37.86 12.52 -26.48
CA GLU A 210 38.59 12.68 -27.73
C GLU A 210 39.98 13.28 -27.51
N SER A 211 40.06 14.33 -26.69
CA SER A 211 41.32 15.04 -26.41
C SER A 211 42.28 14.28 -25.48
N HIS A 212 41.77 13.53 -24.51
CA HIS A 212 42.58 12.87 -23.48
C HIS A 212 42.65 11.34 -23.64
N GLY A 213 41.91 10.76 -24.59
CA GLY A 213 41.82 9.30 -24.81
C GLY A 213 41.00 8.54 -23.75
N GLN A 214 40.52 9.22 -22.71
CA GLN A 214 39.83 8.61 -21.57
C GLN A 214 38.65 9.48 -21.11
N TRP A 215 37.61 8.85 -20.55
CA TRP A 215 36.53 9.57 -19.87
C TRP A 215 37.05 10.45 -18.71
N PRO A 216 36.34 11.54 -18.37
CA PRO A 216 36.62 12.33 -17.16
C PRO A 216 36.70 11.46 -15.88
N PRO A 217 37.48 11.85 -14.86
CA PRO A 217 37.66 11.06 -13.62
C PRO A 217 36.36 10.64 -12.93
N HIS A 218 35.35 11.51 -12.89
CA HIS A 218 34.04 11.20 -12.32
C HIS A 218 33.20 10.21 -13.14
N LEU A 219 33.57 9.95 -14.40
CA LEU A 219 32.97 8.98 -15.32
C LEU A 219 33.86 7.76 -15.59
N MET A 220 35.08 7.75 -15.03
CA MET A 220 36.05 6.66 -15.17
C MET A 220 35.65 5.42 -14.37
N ASN A 221 34.72 5.53 -13.41
CA ASN A 221 34.34 4.41 -12.56
C ASN A 221 33.62 3.31 -13.38
N THR A 222 34.42 2.39 -13.93
CA THR A 222 34.02 1.22 -14.72
C THR A 222 33.81 -0.03 -13.87
N GLU A 223 33.99 0.04 -12.55
CA GLU A 223 33.82 -1.09 -11.63
C GLU A 223 32.35 -1.49 -11.42
N HIS A 224 31.42 -0.84 -12.12
CA HIS A 224 30.01 -1.20 -12.13
C HIS A 224 29.69 -2.20 -13.24
N LYS A 225 30.46 -3.28 -13.36
CA LYS A 225 29.84 -4.53 -13.81
C LYS A 225 28.79 -4.89 -12.74
N LEU A 226 27.64 -5.45 -13.12
CA LEU A 226 26.59 -5.84 -12.15
C LEU A 226 27.08 -6.91 -11.14
N TYR A 227 28.28 -7.45 -11.33
CA TYR A 227 28.94 -8.36 -10.40
C TYR A 227 29.35 -7.67 -9.09
N GLY A 228 29.15 -8.34 -7.95
CA GLY A 228 29.56 -7.83 -6.64
C GLY A 228 28.65 -6.72 -6.11
N LEU A 229 27.35 -6.74 -6.46
CA LEU A 229 26.43 -5.66 -6.10
C LEU A 229 26.20 -5.53 -4.58
N LEU A 230 26.36 -6.63 -3.85
CA LEU A 230 26.36 -6.68 -2.40
C LEU A 230 27.78 -6.69 -1.79
N ALA A 231 28.83 -6.69 -2.61
CA ALA A 231 30.22 -6.71 -2.14
C ALA A 231 30.58 -5.55 -1.17
N PRO A 232 30.02 -4.33 -1.31
CA PRO A 232 30.26 -3.28 -0.31
C PRO A 232 29.77 -3.65 1.10
N TYR A 233 28.79 -4.54 1.22
CA TYR A 233 28.24 -4.98 2.50
C TYR A 233 29.02 -6.15 3.13
N ASN A 234 29.97 -6.75 2.40
CA ASN A 234 30.87 -7.78 2.95
C ASN A 234 32.04 -7.21 3.74
N GLN A 235 32.18 -5.88 3.78
CA GLN A 235 33.21 -5.19 4.56
C GLN A 235 32.65 -4.84 5.94
N CYS A 236 32.50 -5.84 6.81
CA CYS A 236 32.31 -5.59 8.23
C CYS A 236 33.68 -5.21 8.81
N PRO A 237 33.85 -4.06 9.50
CA PRO A 237 35.05 -3.84 10.29
C PRO A 237 35.07 -4.86 11.45
N PRO A 238 36.26 -5.34 11.86
CA PRO A 238 36.40 -6.21 13.02
C PRO A 238 35.98 -5.52 14.33
#